data_AF-A0AAP4Y4Q9-F1
#
_entry.id   AF-A0AAP4Y4Q9-F1
#
_cell.length_a   1.000
_cell.length_b   1.000
_cell.length_c   1.000
_cell.angle_alpha   90.00
_cell.angle_beta   90.00
_cell.angle_gamma   90.00
#
_symmetry.space_group_name_H-M   'P 1'
#
loop_
_entity.id
_entity.type
_entity.pdbx_description
1 polymer ?
#
loop_
_entity_poly.entity_id
_entity_poly.type
_entity_poly.pdbx_seq_one_letter_code
_entity_poly.pdbx_strand_id
1 'polypeptide(L)'
;MGYRKFRDRDGGGWEIRDLSDRAWTFRPLRGNGGREVRVTPPPRIDDPFELSAEELQKLLDGSRSSRPTRPPRSPFLDDLE
;
A
#
# COMPACT_ATOMS: atom_id res chain seq x y z
N MET A 1 -1.48 3.13 -18.59
CA MET A 1 -2.67 3.03 -17.71
C MET A 1 -3.24 1.62 -17.81
N GLY A 2 -2.45 0.66 -17.35
CA GLY A 2 -2.87 -0.72 -17.19
C GLY A 2 -3.52 -0.95 -15.83
N TYR A 3 -4.09 -2.12 -15.64
CA TYR A 3 -4.45 -2.57 -14.30
C TYR A 3 -4.10 -4.03 -14.19
N ARG A 4 -3.47 -4.40 -13.07
CA ARG A 4 -3.11 -5.79 -12.80
C ARG A 4 -3.90 -6.29 -11.61
N LYS A 5 -4.43 -7.50 -11.74
CA LYS A 5 -5.07 -8.20 -10.63
C LYS A 5 -4.12 -9.24 -10.09
N PHE A 6 -3.98 -9.30 -8.77
CA PHE A 6 -3.25 -10.36 -8.09
C PHE A 6 -4.02 -10.81 -6.85
N ARG A 7 -3.64 -11.98 -6.34
CA ARG A 7 -4.22 -12.54 -5.13
C ARG A 7 -3.17 -12.47 -4.03
N ASP A 8 -3.53 -11.92 -2.88
CA ASP A 8 -2.65 -11.88 -1.72
C ASP A 8 -2.54 -13.27 -1.07
N ARG A 9 -1.62 -13.40 -0.11
CA ARG A 9 -1.39 -14.64 0.64
C ARG A 9 -2.59 -15.13 1.45
N ASP A 10 -3.52 -14.25 1.75
CA ASP A 10 -4.77 -14.52 2.48
C ASP A 10 -5.88 -15.01 1.52
N GLY A 11 -5.59 -15.04 0.21
CA GLY A 11 -6.55 -15.36 -0.83
C GLY A 11 -7.42 -14.18 -1.24
N GLY A 12 -7.15 -12.98 -0.72
CA GLY A 12 -7.83 -11.73 -1.06
C GLY A 12 -7.42 -11.21 -2.44
N GLY A 13 -8.39 -10.91 -3.29
CA GLY A 13 -8.13 -10.33 -4.61
C GLY A 13 -7.83 -8.84 -4.53
N TRP A 14 -6.78 -8.39 -5.21
CA TRP A 14 -6.37 -6.99 -5.29
C TRP A 14 -6.18 -6.55 -6.73
N GLU A 15 -6.59 -5.33 -7.04
CA GLU A 15 -6.37 -4.65 -8.31
C GLU A 15 -5.38 -3.50 -8.11
N ILE A 16 -4.30 -3.51 -8.85
CA ILE A 16 -3.29 -2.47 -8.86
C ILE A 16 -3.56 -1.59 -10.08
N ARG A 17 -3.68 -0.29 -9.83
CA ARG A 17 -3.80 0.74 -10.86
C ARG A 17 -2.56 1.61 -10.84
N ASP A 18 -1.88 1.74 -11.98
CA ASP A 18 -0.87 2.79 -12.17
C ASP A 18 -1.61 4.12 -12.30
N LEU A 19 -1.50 4.99 -11.29
CA LEU A 19 -1.98 6.37 -11.43
C LEU A 19 -0.88 7.22 -12.09
N SER A 20 0.39 6.97 -11.76
CA SER A 20 1.58 7.62 -12.33
C SER A 20 2.84 6.80 -12.00
N ASP A 21 3.98 7.09 -12.64
CA ASP A 21 5.33 6.54 -12.34
C ASP A 21 5.76 6.65 -10.87
N ARG A 22 5.04 7.46 -10.06
CA ARG A 22 5.35 7.67 -8.65
C ARG A 22 4.23 7.26 -7.70
N ALA A 23 3.10 6.78 -8.22
CA ALA A 23 1.94 6.48 -7.40
C ALA A 23 1.12 5.34 -7.99
N TRP A 24 1.04 4.24 -7.24
CA TRP A 24 0.16 3.11 -7.54
C TRP A 24 -0.94 3.01 -6.50
N THR A 25 -2.10 2.51 -6.91
CA THR A 25 -3.24 2.29 -6.00
C THR A 25 -3.67 0.84 -6.01
N PHE A 26 -3.68 0.22 -4.84
CA PHE A 26 -4.12 -1.15 -4.60
C PHE A 26 -5.56 -1.08 -4.10
N ARG A 27 -6.48 -1.55 -4.93
CA ARG A 27 -7.91 -1.60 -4.64
C ARG A 27 -8.30 -3.04 -4.29
N PRO A 28 -9.06 -3.26 -3.21
CA PRO A 28 -9.65 -4.56 -2.93
C PRO A 28 -10.62 -4.92 -4.07
N LEU A 29 -10.54 -6.15 -4.58
CA LEU A 29 -11.55 -6.69 -5.48
C LEU A 29 -12.81 -7.07 -4.70
N ARG A 30 -13.93 -7.24 -5.41
CA ARG A 30 -15.23 -7.59 -4.81
C ARG A 30 -15.09 -8.86 -3.96
N GLY A 31 -15.45 -8.78 -2.68
CA GLY A 31 -15.31 -9.87 -1.70
C GLY A 31 -14.03 -9.80 -0.85
N ASN A 32 -13.11 -8.88 -1.15
CA ASN A 32 -11.98 -8.57 -0.28
C ASN A 32 -12.38 -7.44 0.68
N GLY A 33 -12.30 -7.69 1.99
CA GLY A 33 -12.60 -6.72 3.04
C GLY A 33 -11.51 -5.68 3.29
N GLY A 34 -10.42 -5.72 2.51
CA GLY A 34 -9.35 -4.73 2.57
C GLY A 34 -9.83 -3.32 2.21
N ARG A 35 -9.03 -2.31 2.56
CA ARG A 35 -9.24 -0.92 2.13
C ARG A 35 -8.34 -0.59 0.94
N GLU A 36 -8.77 0.32 0.09
CA GLU A 36 -7.89 0.90 -0.93
C GLU A 36 -6.66 1.54 -0.28
N VAL A 37 -5.46 1.19 -0.76
CA VAL A 37 -4.19 1.75 -0.28
C VAL A 37 -3.38 2.31 -1.44
N ARG A 38 -2.74 3.45 -1.21
CA ARG A 38 -1.78 4.05 -2.14
C ARG A 38 -0.39 3.62 -1.76
N VAL A 39 0.40 3.21 -2.75
CA VAL A 39 1.79 2.80 -2.55
C VAL A 39 2.69 3.52 -3.52
N THR A 40 3.94 3.69 -3.12
CA THR A 40 5.00 4.17 -4.00
C THR A 40 5.54 2.98 -4.79
N PRO A 41 5.65 3.09 -6.12
CA PRO A 41 6.32 2.07 -6.92
C PRO A 41 7.80 1.94 -6.55
N PRO A 42 8.40 0.77 -6.81
CA PRO A 42 9.84 0.59 -6.65
C PRO A 42 10.60 1.51 -7.64
N PRO A 43 11.75 2.10 -7.25
CA PRO A 43 12.48 3.07 -8.08
C PRO A 43 13.09 2.49 -9.37
N ARG A 44 13.02 1.16 -9.57
CA ARG A 44 13.53 0.46 -10.75
C ARG A 44 12.41 -0.05 -11.67
N ILE A 45 11.16 0.01 -11.22
CA ILE A 45 10.03 -0.61 -11.91
C ILE A 45 8.87 0.38 -11.92
N ASP A 46 8.58 0.89 -13.11
CA ASP A 46 7.47 1.81 -13.36
C ASP A 46 6.16 1.08 -13.66
N ASP A 47 6.23 -0.23 -13.95
CA ASP A 47 5.08 -1.04 -14.35
C ASP A 47 4.79 -2.23 -13.40
N PRO A 48 3.54 -2.39 -12.90
CA PRO A 48 3.20 -3.45 -11.96
C PRO A 48 3.15 -4.86 -12.59
N PHE A 49 3.20 -5.00 -13.91
CA PHE A 49 3.29 -6.30 -14.60
C PHE A 49 4.70 -6.90 -14.54
N GLU A 50 5.74 -6.07 -14.35
CA GLU A 50 7.12 -6.55 -14.18
C GLU A 50 7.38 -7.14 -12.78
N LEU A 51 6.48 -6.89 -11.82
CA LEU A 51 6.61 -7.44 -10.47
C LEU A 51 6.07 -8.86 -10.34
N SER A 52 6.74 -9.68 -9.55
CA SER A 52 6.19 -10.96 -9.10
C SER A 52 5.07 -10.76 -8.07
N ALA A 53 4.19 -11.75 -7.92
CA ALA A 53 3.14 -11.72 -6.89
C ALA A 53 3.71 -11.53 -5.47
N GLU A 54 4.90 -12.07 -5.21
CA GLU A 54 5.62 -11.91 -3.93
C GLU A 54 6.07 -10.46 -3.67
N GLU A 55 6.54 -9.76 -4.69
CA GLU A 55 6.96 -8.36 -4.57
C GLU A 55 5.75 -7.43 -4.41
N LEU A 56 4.65 -7.73 -5.12
CA LEU A 56 3.37 -7.05 -4.92
C LEU A 56 2.82 -7.28 -3.50
N GLN A 57 2.99 -8.49 -2.97
CA GLN A 57 2.64 -8.81 -1.59
C GLN A 57 3.49 -8.02 -0.58
N LYS A 58 4.81 -7.86 -0.81
CA LYS A 58 5.68 -7.03 0.05
C LYS A 58 5.28 -5.56 0.03
N LEU A 59 4.95 -5.01 -1.14
CA LEU A 59 4.46 -3.63 -1.26
C LEU A 59 3.13 -3.44 -0.52
N LEU A 60 2.21 -4.40 -0.66
CA LEU A 60 0.93 -4.39 0.06
C LEU A 60 1.11 -4.55 1.58
N ASP A 61 2.05 -5.38 2.02
CA ASP A 61 2.37 -5.56 3.44
C ASP A 61 3.01 -4.30 4.05
N GLY A 62 4.01 -3.72 3.38
CA GLY A 62 4.66 -2.49 3.82
C GLY A 62 3.70 -1.29 3.91
N SER A 63 2.74 -1.22 2.99
CA SER A 63 1.69 -0.18 3.02
C SER A 63 0.62 -0.42 4.09
N ARG A 64 0.31 -1.68 4.43
CA ARG A 64 -0.53 -2.03 5.60
C ARG A 64 0.20 -1.75 6.93
N SER A 65 1.51 -1.94 6.98
CA SER A 65 2.38 -1.59 8.13
C SER A 65 2.55 -0.08 8.31
N SER A 66 2.28 0.72 7.27
CA SER A 66 2.18 2.18 7.37
C SER A 66 0.87 2.64 8.03
N ARG A 67 0.35 1.87 8.99
CA ARG A 67 -0.63 2.39 9.93
C ARG A 67 0.15 3.38 10.79
N PRO A 68 -0.17 4.68 10.79
CA PRO A 68 0.42 5.56 11.79
C PRO A 68 -0.03 5.00 13.15
N THR A 69 0.87 4.33 13.84
CA THR A 69 0.87 4.32 15.29
C THR A 69 0.91 5.79 15.65
N ARG A 70 -0.29 6.33 15.89
CA ARG A 70 -0.57 7.64 16.47
C ARG A 70 0.65 8.07 17.29
N PRO A 71 1.28 9.21 16.97
CA PRO A 71 2.50 9.62 17.68
C PRO A 71 2.21 9.56 19.18
N PRO A 72 3.18 9.09 20.00
CA PRO A 72 2.98 9.03 21.43
C PRO A 72 2.55 10.41 21.89
N ARG A 73 1.54 10.45 22.77
CA ARG A 73 1.05 11.68 23.38
C ARG A 73 2.26 12.30 24.10
N SER A 74 2.96 13.24 23.46
CA SER A 74 4.09 13.96 24.07
C SER A 74 3.57 14.73 25.28
N PRO A 75 4.13 14.52 26.49
CA PRO A 75 3.73 15.24 27.70
C PRO A 75 4.54 16.52 27.91
N PHE A 76 5.12 17.11 26.85
CA PHE A 76 5.66 18.48 26.93
C PHE A 76 4.47 19.44 26.98
N LEU A 77 3.87 19.55 28.16
CA LEU A 77 3.32 20.80 28.64
C LEU A 77 4.52 21.66 29.02
N ASP A 78 4.86 22.58 28.11
CA ASP A 78 5.31 23.91 28.51
C ASP A 78 4.30 24.43 29.54
N ASP A 79 4.72 24.56 30.80
CA ASP A 79 4.29 25.69 31.62
C ASP A 79 5.44 26.05 32.57
N LEU A 80 6.03 27.19 32.23
CA LEU A 80 6.98 27.96 32.99
C LEU A 80 6.16 28.84 33.94
N GLU A 81 6.10 28.50 35.23
CA GLU A 81 5.85 29.46 36.32
C GLU A 81 6.52 28.99 37.62
#